data_AF-A0A5Z0F9M0-F1
#
_entry.id   AF-A0A5Z0F9M0-F1
#
_cell.length_a   1.000
_cell.length_b   1.000
_cell.length_c   1.000
_cell.angle_alpha   90.00
_cell.angle_beta   90.00
_cell.angle_gamma   90.00
#
_symmetry.space_group_name_H-M   'P 1'
#
loop_
_entity.id
_entity.type
_entity.pdbx_description
1 polymer ?
#
loop_
_entity_poly.entity_id
_entity_poly.type
_entity_poly.pdbx_seq_one_letter_code
_entity_poly.pdbx_strand_id
1 'polypeptide(L)' 'MIMAKTLYEKVFDAHVVYEGKNELPILYIDRHLIHEVTSPQAFSGLKMAKRRMARADLTLATIDHDVSTKS' A
#
# COMPACT_ATOMS: atom_id res chain seq x y z
N MET A 1 14.94 -19.63 -25.68
CA MET A 1 13.46 -19.55 -25.74
C MET A 1 13.04 -18.50 -24.74
N ILE A 2 12.43 -17.40 -25.18
CA ILE A 2 11.84 -16.44 -24.23
C ILE A 2 10.55 -17.09 -23.72
N MET A 3 10.50 -17.44 -22.43
CA MET A 3 9.24 -17.87 -21.83
C MET A 3 8.27 -16.68 -21.84
N ALA A 4 7.07 -16.89 -22.38
CA ALA A 4 6.04 -15.89 -22.35
C ALA A 4 5.62 -15.65 -20.90
N LYS A 5 5.69 -14.39 -20.45
CA LYS A 5 5.22 -13.99 -19.12
C LYS A 5 3.70 -13.98 -19.06
N THR A 6 3.17 -14.43 -17.94
CA THR A 6 1.78 -14.27 -17.53
C THR A 6 1.44 -12.80 -17.29
N LEU A 7 0.14 -12.47 -17.20
CA LEU A 7 -0.27 -11.11 -16.84
C LEU A 7 0.22 -10.72 -15.44
N TYR A 8 0.16 -11.65 -14.48
CA TYR A 8 0.62 -11.41 -13.12
C TYR A 8 2.10 -11.02 -13.08
N GLU A 9 2.96 -11.77 -13.76
CA GLU A 9 4.40 -11.46 -13.84
C GLU A 9 4.65 -10.11 -14.49
N LYS A 10 3.93 -9.80 -15.59
CA LYS A 10 4.05 -8.48 -16.24
C LYS A 10 3.68 -7.33 -15.32
N VAL A 11 2.59 -7.47 -14.55
CA VAL A 11 2.16 -6.45 -13.59
C VAL A 11 3.19 -6.35 -12.47
N PHE A 12 3.59 -7.47 -11.86
CA PHE A 12 4.59 -7.48 -10.80
C PHE A 12 5.90 -6.80 -11.23
N ASP A 13 6.48 -7.23 -12.36
CA ASP A 13 7.73 -6.69 -12.90
C ASP A 13 7.65 -5.19 -13.18
N ALA A 14 6.49 -4.69 -13.63
CA ALA A 14 6.29 -3.27 -13.90
C ALA A 14 6.31 -2.40 -12.62
N HIS A 15 6.15 -3.00 -11.43
CA HIS A 15 6.08 -2.29 -10.15
C HIS A 15 7.34 -2.47 -9.30
N VAL A 16 8.30 -3.31 -9.73
CA VAL A 16 9.60 -3.42 -9.08
C VAL A 16 10.37 -2.12 -9.27
N VAL A 17 10.74 -1.46 -8.16
CA VAL A 17 11.57 -0.24 -8.19
C VAL A 17 12.99 -0.46 -7.71
N TYR A 18 13.26 -1.58 -7.04
CA TYR A 18 14.59 -1.98 -6.62
C TYR A 18 14.67 -3.49 -6.37
N GLU A 19 15.75 -4.10 -6.84
CA GLU A 19 16.08 -5.50 -6.59
C GLU A 19 17.49 -5.62 -6.01
N GLY A 20 17.57 -5.93 -4.71
CA GLY A 20 18.80 -6.21 -4.02
C GLY A 20 19.24 -7.67 -4.19
N LYS A 21 20.55 -7.92 -4.19
CA LYS A 21 21.07 -9.30 -4.20
C LYS A 21 20.65 -10.02 -2.91
N ASN A 22 19.97 -11.16 -3.06
CA ASN A 22 19.43 -11.97 -1.94
C ASN A 22 18.38 -11.26 -1.08
N GLU A 23 17.75 -10.19 -1.58
CA GLU A 23 16.64 -9.52 -0.92
C GLU A 23 15.35 -9.73 -1.70
N LEU A 24 14.20 -9.53 -1.04
CA LEU A 24 12.93 -9.43 -1.76
C LEU A 24 12.90 -8.11 -2.55
N PRO A 25 12.32 -8.10 -3.76
CA PRO A 25 12.16 -6.87 -4.53
C PRO A 25 11.32 -5.86 -3.76
N ILE A 26 11.69 -4.58 -3.89
CA ILE A 26 10.87 -3.47 -3.42
C ILE A 26 9.87 -3.14 -4.52
N LEU A 27 8.59 -3.23 -4.17
CA LEU A 27 7.49 -2.86 -5.03
C LEU A 27 7.02 -1.44 -4.71
N TYR A 28 6.70 -0.69 -5.75
CA TYR A 28 5.93 0.53 -5.63
C TYR A 28 4.43 0.19 -5.54
N ILE A 29 3.71 0.91 -4.67
CA ILE A 29 2.27 0.73 -4.46
C ILE A 29 1.54 1.98 -4.95
N ASP A 30 0.79 1.84 -6.04
CA ASP A 30 0.12 2.97 -6.70
C ASP A 30 -1.21 3.37 -6.05
N ARG A 31 -1.74 2.54 -5.16
CA ARG A 31 -3.00 2.81 -4.46
C ARG A 31 -3.04 2.14 -3.10
N HIS A 32 -3.39 2.94 -2.10
CA HIS A 32 -3.71 2.45 -0.76
C HIS A 32 -5.21 2.63 -0.53
N LEU A 33 -5.90 1.54 -0.27
CA LEU A 33 -7.31 1.57 0.16
C LEU A 33 -7.34 1.31 1.65
N ILE A 34 -7.90 2.26 2.40
CA ILE A 34 -7.86 2.26 3.85
C ILE A 34 -9.27 2.50 4.42
N HIS A 35 -9.53 1.93 5.59
CA HIS A 35 -10.83 2.05 6.27
C HIS A 35 -10.67 2.31 7.78
N GLU A 36 -11.73 2.75 8.43
CA GLU A 36 -11.74 3.26 9.80
C GLU A 36 -11.43 2.23 10.90
N VAL A 37 -11.47 0.93 10.58
CA VAL A 37 -11.23 -0.13 11.59
C VAL A 37 -9.73 -0.41 11.76
N THR A 38 -9.00 -0.66 10.66
CA THR A 38 -7.60 -1.09 10.73
C THR A 38 -6.62 0.08 10.62
N SER A 39 -7.00 1.13 9.91
CA SER A 39 -6.09 2.23 9.56
C SER A 39 -5.70 3.15 10.73
N PRO A 40 -6.54 3.36 11.78
CA PRO A 40 -6.11 4.12 12.94
C PRO A 40 -4.82 3.59 13.58
N GLN A 41 -4.62 2.27 13.60
CA GLN A 41 -3.38 1.67 14.11
C GLN A 41 -2.16 2.05 13.25
N ALA A 42 -2.30 2.00 11.92
CA ALA A 42 -1.23 2.39 11.01
C ALA A 42 -0.86 3.89 11.16
N PHE A 43 -1.86 4.77 11.28
CA PHE A 43 -1.61 6.21 11.52
C PHE A 43 -0.98 6.49 12.88
N SER A 44 -1.37 5.74 13.93
CA SER A 44 -0.72 5.81 15.23
C SER A 44 0.77 5.46 15.12
N GLY A 45 1.09 4.39 14.38
CA GLY A 45 2.48 4.00 14.10
C GLY A 45 3.28 5.10 13.39
N LEU A 46 2.70 5.75 12.37
CA LEU A 46 3.33 6.90 11.71
C LEU A 46 3.61 8.05 12.69
N LYS A 47 2.63 8.40 13.53
CA LYS A 47 2.75 9.46 14.53
C LYS A 47 3.86 9.15 15.55
N MET A 48 3.91 7.92 16.06
CA MET A 48 4.94 7.48 16.99
C MET A 48 6.34 7.54 16.37
N ALA A 49 6.46 7.13 15.10
CA ALA A 49 7.71 7.22 14.34
C ALA A 49 8.04 8.66 13.87
N LYS A 50 7.21 9.66 14.19
CA LYS A 50 7.31 11.05 13.71
C LYS A 50 7.39 11.14 12.18
N ARG A 51 6.70 10.25 11.48
CA ARG A 51 6.63 10.20 10.01
C ARG A 51 5.31 10.77 9.52
N ARG A 52 5.34 11.38 8.34
CA ARG A 52 4.15 11.74 7.58
C ARG A 52 3.82 10.63 6.59
N MET A 53 2.55 10.52 6.21
CA MET A 53 2.17 9.67 5.10
C MET A 53 2.83 10.20 3.82
N ALA A 54 3.58 9.33 3.13
CA ALA A 54 4.44 9.75 2.02
C ALA A 54 3.65 10.17 0.78
N ARG A 55 2.55 9.47 0.47
CA ARG A 55 1.74 9.67 -0.74
C ARG A 55 0.25 9.72 -0.40
N ALA A 56 -0.17 10.82 0.23
CA ALA A 56 -1.58 11.05 0.55
C ALA A 56 -2.47 11.07 -0.70
N ASP A 57 -1.94 11.55 -1.83
CA ASP A 57 -2.56 11.55 -3.15
C ASP A 57 -2.85 10.14 -3.69
N LEU A 58 -2.10 9.14 -3.22
CA LEU A 58 -2.29 7.73 -3.59
C LEU A 58 -3.18 6.95 -2.61
N THR A 59 -3.70 7.60 -1.57
CA THR A 59 -4.48 6.95 -0.52
C THR A 59 -5.94 7.37 -0.58
N LEU A 60 -6.84 6.39 -0.75
CA LEU A 60 -8.28 6.59 -0.65
C LEU A 60 -8.79 5.98 0.65
N ALA A 61 -9.47 6.80 1.44
CA ALA A 61 -10.07 6.40 2.71
C ALA A 61 -11.58 6.29 2.60
N THR A 62 -12.13 5.21 3.12
CA THR A 62 -13.58 5.02 3.29
C THR A 62 -13.91 4.85 4.77
N ILE A 63 -15.14 5.22 5.14
CA ILE A 63 -15.69 4.98 6.46
C ILE A 63 -16.98 4.19 6.22
N ASP A 64 -16.95 2.88 6.42
CA ASP A 64 -18.01 1.99 5.87
C ASP A 64 -18.39 0.78 6.74
N HIS A 65 -17.60 0.41 7.75
CA HIS A 65 -17.86 -0.75 8.61
C HIS A 65 -18.56 -0.36 9.92
N ASP A 66 -17.99 0.58 10.68
CA ASP A 66 -18.38 0.92 12.06
C ASP A 66 -18.75 2.41 12.20
N VAL A 67 -19.59 2.88 11.29
CA VAL A 67 -20.03 4.28 11.28
C VAL A 67 -21.08 4.52 12.36
N SER A 68 -20.75 5.34 13.37
CA SER A 68 -21.71 5.71 14.41
C SER A 68 -22.94 6.38 13.79
N THR A 69 -24.13 5.90 14.14
CA THR A 69 -25.41 6.53 13.78
C THR A 69 -25.79 7.69 14.71
N LYS A 70 -24.91 8.03 15.66
CA LYS A 70 -25.06 9.11 16.63
C LYS A 70 -23.84 10.04 16.55
N SER A 71 -24.08 11.35 16.61
CA SER A 71 -23.04 12.40 16.65
C SER A 71 -22.62 12.74 18.08
#